data_AF-A0A3F3RHW1-F1
#
_entry.id   AF-A0A3F3RHW1-F1
#
_cell.length_a   1.000
_cell.length_b   1.000
_cell.length_c   1.000
_cell.angle_alpha   90.00
_cell.angle_beta   90.00
_cell.angle_gamma   90.00
#
_symmetry.space_group_name_H-M   'P 1'
#
loop_
_entity.id
_entity.type
_entity.pdbx_description
1 polymer ?
#
loop_
_entity_poly.entity_id
_entity_poly.type
_entity_poly.pdbx_seq_one_letter_code
_entity_poly.pdbx_strand_id
1 'polypeptide(L)'
;MICQRCRTGILSRLQQPQTVTLSIPSRARQFPIQRSQFRNYSDGKPSVSATPPPPAPRQPAGADITIPSAVSSATPGVSQPLSTPEGVHVDVNPEKPKKAAVERPPSSCAAGQKMNGLNYFKNKPDVVALEDSEYPEWLWSLLDDSKKNKTATGGVDPSTLNKKQRKRYEKKMAARAATLPPQIPIHHHATDITPAAYNAEAVPADLLEAAAESLDKRTEIRRSAREARRKGIREDNFLRGL
;
A
#
# COMPACT_ATOMS: atom_id res chain seq x y z
N MET A 1 -33.98 -28.96 21.73
CA MET A 1 -32.96 -29.89 21.18
C MET A 1 -33.49 -30.48 19.88
N ILE A 2 -32.82 -30.25 18.76
CA ILE A 2 -33.29 -30.70 17.43
C ILE A 2 -32.64 -32.06 17.11
N CYS A 3 -33.46 -33.06 16.79
CA CYS A 3 -33.05 -34.46 16.54
C CYS A 3 -32.11 -34.58 15.33
N GLN A 4 -31.14 -35.51 15.37
CA GLN A 4 -30.20 -35.75 14.26
C GLN A 4 -30.90 -36.10 12.93
N ARG A 5 -32.09 -36.70 12.97
CA ARG A 5 -32.90 -36.99 11.77
C ARG A 5 -33.49 -35.74 11.11
N CYS A 6 -33.66 -34.65 11.85
CA CYS A 6 -34.13 -33.37 11.31
C CYS A 6 -32.99 -32.57 10.65
N ARG A 7 -31.73 -32.84 10.98
CA ARG A 7 -30.57 -32.18 10.37
C ARG A 7 -30.27 -32.67 8.95
N THR A 8 -30.48 -33.96 8.67
CA THR A 8 -30.23 -34.53 7.34
C THR A 8 -31.33 -34.18 6.33
N GLY A 9 -32.58 -34.01 6.76
CA GLY A 9 -33.70 -33.63 5.87
C GLY A 9 -33.61 -32.20 5.31
N ILE A 10 -32.99 -31.27 6.03
CA ILE A 10 -32.84 -29.87 5.60
C ILE A 10 -31.74 -29.73 4.52
N LEU A 11 -30.69 -30.56 4.59
CA LEU A 11 -29.59 -30.51 3.64
C LEU A 11 -29.91 -31.23 2.31
N SER A 12 -30.84 -32.19 2.30
CA SER A 12 -31.26 -32.88 1.07
C SER A 12 -32.25 -32.10 0.19
N ARG A 13 -32.82 -31.00 0.68
CA ARG A 13 -33.75 -30.15 -0.11
C ARG A 13 -33.07 -29.00 -0.85
N LEU A 14 -31.78 -28.74 -0.63
CA LEU A 14 -31.05 -27.62 -1.22
C LEU A 14 -30.18 -27.99 -2.43
N GLN A 15 -30.25 -29.24 -2.91
CA GLN A 15 -29.58 -29.65 -4.14
C GLN A 15 -30.58 -30.22 -5.16
N GLN A 16 -31.29 -29.31 -5.82
CA GLN A 16 -31.79 -29.56 -7.17
C GLN A 16 -31.15 -28.52 -8.11
N PRO A 17 -30.19 -28.91 -8.96
CA PRO A 17 -29.93 -28.14 -10.17
C PRO A 17 -31.05 -28.43 -11.16
N GLN A 18 -31.85 -27.41 -11.48
CA GLN A 18 -32.75 -27.42 -12.63
C GLN A 18 -31.87 -27.43 -13.88
N THR A 19 -31.80 -28.57 -14.56
CA THR A 19 -31.13 -28.68 -15.87
C THR A 19 -32.06 -28.11 -16.94
N VAL A 20 -31.76 -26.90 -17.40
CA VAL A 20 -32.38 -26.32 -18.60
C VAL A 20 -31.78 -27.00 -19.82
N THR A 21 -32.61 -27.74 -20.56
CA THR A 21 -32.27 -28.34 -21.85
C THR A 21 -32.30 -27.26 -22.93
N LEU A 22 -31.14 -26.89 -23.46
CA LEU A 22 -31.02 -26.17 -24.74
C LEU A 22 -30.45 -27.13 -25.79
N SER A 23 -31.31 -27.45 -26.76
CA SER A 23 -31.05 -28.21 -27.98
C SER A 23 -30.29 -27.34 -28.98
N ILE A 24 -29.08 -27.74 -29.38
CA ILE A 24 -28.37 -27.22 -30.57
C ILE A 24 -27.64 -28.40 -31.25
N PRO A 25 -27.72 -28.54 -32.59
CA PRO A 25 -27.47 -29.81 -33.26
C PRO A 25 -26.00 -30.15 -33.53
N SER A 26 -25.82 -31.45 -33.70
CA SER A 26 -24.65 -32.22 -34.11
C SER A 26 -23.87 -31.64 -35.31
N ARG A 27 -22.55 -31.46 -35.14
CA ARG A 27 -21.60 -31.87 -36.17
C ARG A 27 -20.24 -32.26 -35.58
N ALA A 28 -19.82 -33.46 -35.96
CA ALA A 28 -18.68 -34.23 -35.51
C ALA A 28 -17.32 -33.49 -35.58
N ARG A 29 -16.45 -33.79 -34.61
CA ARG A 29 -15.05 -34.20 -34.84
C ARG A 29 -14.53 -34.92 -33.59
N GLN A 30 -14.24 -36.20 -33.78
CA GLN A 30 -13.62 -37.12 -32.84
C GLN A 30 -12.15 -36.73 -32.65
N PHE A 31 -11.62 -36.71 -31.41
CA PHE A 31 -10.21 -37.00 -31.10
C PHE A 31 -10.07 -37.48 -29.63
N PRO A 32 -9.05 -38.28 -29.30
CA PRO A 32 -9.18 -39.41 -28.38
C PRO A 32 -8.97 -39.08 -26.90
N ILE A 33 -9.63 -39.92 -26.10
CA ILE A 33 -9.62 -40.04 -24.66
C ILE A 33 -8.19 -40.20 -24.13
N GLN A 34 -7.70 -39.23 -23.36
CA GLN A 34 -6.59 -39.45 -22.42
C GLN A 34 -7.12 -39.59 -20.99
N ARG A 35 -6.94 -40.81 -20.51
CA ARG A 35 -7.17 -41.33 -19.16
C ARG A 35 -6.30 -40.59 -18.15
N SER A 36 -6.85 -39.64 -17.40
CA SER A 36 -6.18 -39.06 -16.24
C SER A 36 -6.24 -40.06 -15.07
N GLN A 37 -5.08 -40.55 -14.65
CA GLN A 37 -4.96 -41.28 -13.41
C GLN A 37 -5.06 -40.28 -12.25
N PHE A 38 -6.13 -40.40 -11.47
CA PHE A 38 -6.25 -39.77 -10.16
C PHE A 38 -5.17 -40.34 -9.22
N ARG A 39 -4.18 -39.54 -8.85
CA ARG A 39 -3.32 -39.81 -7.70
C ARG A 39 -4.06 -39.37 -6.44
N ASN A 40 -4.55 -40.36 -5.69
CA ASN A 40 -4.98 -40.17 -4.31
C ASN A 40 -3.74 -39.90 -3.46
N TYR A 41 -3.70 -38.74 -2.78
CA TYR A 41 -2.75 -38.51 -1.71
C TYR A 41 -3.37 -38.97 -0.38
N SER A 42 -2.69 -39.92 0.25
CA SER A 42 -2.98 -40.45 1.58
C SER A 42 -2.70 -39.40 2.65
N ASP A 43 -3.62 -39.28 3.61
CA ASP A 43 -3.47 -38.52 4.85
C ASP A 43 -2.27 -39.05 5.65
N GLY A 44 -1.18 -38.28 5.65
CA GLY A 44 -0.05 -38.47 6.56
C GLY A 44 -0.13 -37.43 7.67
N LYS A 45 -0.71 -37.80 8.82
CA LYS A 45 -0.63 -37.02 10.06
C LYS A 45 0.76 -37.16 10.68
N PRO A 46 1.52 -36.07 10.90
CA PRO A 46 2.55 -36.07 11.93
C PRO A 46 1.91 -35.71 13.27
N SER A 47 2.06 -36.62 14.24
CA SER A 47 1.79 -36.41 15.67
C SER A 47 2.73 -35.33 16.19
N VAL A 48 2.20 -34.15 16.54
CA VAL A 48 2.94 -33.11 17.24
C VAL A 48 2.68 -33.27 18.73
N SER A 49 3.72 -33.66 19.45
CA SER A 49 3.78 -33.72 20.91
C SER A 49 3.46 -32.36 21.52
N ALA A 50 2.71 -32.38 22.62
CA ALA A 50 2.16 -31.23 23.33
C ALA A 50 3.24 -30.26 23.84
N THR A 51 2.95 -28.96 23.72
CA THR A 51 3.71 -27.85 24.32
C THR A 51 3.27 -27.67 25.79
N PRO A 52 4.18 -27.49 26.77
CA PRO A 52 3.78 -27.17 28.14
C PRO A 52 3.30 -25.71 28.30
N PRO A 53 2.41 -25.43 29.29
CA PRO A 53 1.83 -24.10 29.49
C PRO A 53 2.82 -23.07 30.09
N PRO A 54 2.61 -21.76 29.87
CA PRO A 54 3.48 -20.70 30.41
C PRO A 54 3.23 -20.45 31.91
N PRO A 55 4.25 -20.05 32.70
CA PRO A 55 4.08 -19.66 34.09
C PRO A 55 3.48 -18.25 34.25
N ALA A 56 2.70 -18.07 35.32
CA ALA A 56 1.98 -16.85 35.69
C ALA A 56 2.90 -15.67 36.11
N PRO A 57 2.44 -14.40 35.98
CA PRO A 57 3.25 -13.22 36.28
C PRO A 57 3.45 -12.99 37.80
N ARG A 58 4.70 -12.70 38.18
CA ARG A 58 5.12 -12.26 39.52
C ARG A 58 4.75 -10.78 39.73
N GLN A 59 4.15 -10.45 40.88
CA GLN A 59 3.94 -9.07 41.31
C GLN A 59 5.26 -8.37 41.68
N PRO A 60 5.38 -7.04 41.47
CA PRO A 60 6.52 -6.28 41.96
C PRO A 60 6.39 -5.99 43.46
N ALA A 61 7.41 -6.40 44.22
CA ALA A 61 7.64 -5.97 45.59
C ALA A 61 8.01 -4.48 45.62
N GLY A 62 7.42 -3.76 46.57
CA GLY A 62 7.72 -2.36 46.85
C GLY A 62 9.14 -2.18 47.39
N ALA A 63 9.79 -1.11 46.95
CA ALA A 63 10.95 -0.54 47.61
C ALA A 63 10.82 0.99 47.53
N ASP A 64 10.65 1.59 48.70
CA ASP A 64 10.73 3.03 48.94
C ASP A 64 12.09 3.56 48.46
N ILE A 65 12.05 4.62 47.64
CA ILE A 65 13.24 5.44 47.37
C ILE A 65 12.89 6.89 47.69
N THR A 66 13.42 7.30 48.83
CA THR A 66 13.46 8.64 49.42
C THR A 66 14.05 9.67 48.47
N ILE A 67 13.35 10.79 48.28
CA ILE A 67 13.82 12.00 47.58
C ILE A 67 14.33 12.98 48.64
N PRO A 68 15.61 13.41 48.64
CA PRO A 68 16.03 14.56 49.43
C PRO A 68 15.77 15.86 48.64
N SER A 69 14.98 16.74 49.25
CA SER A 69 14.88 18.16 48.91
C SER A 69 16.23 18.86 49.12
N ALA A 70 16.63 19.69 48.17
CA ALA A 70 17.63 20.72 48.39
C ALA A 70 17.06 22.06 47.88
N VAL A 71 16.71 22.89 48.85
CA VAL A 71 16.46 24.32 48.72
C VAL A 71 17.78 25.05 48.49
N SER A 72 17.77 26.09 47.67
CA SER A 72 18.50 27.33 47.96
C SER A 72 18.02 28.48 47.08
N SER A 73 17.85 29.59 47.77
CA SER A 73 17.34 30.91 47.42
C SER A 73 18.46 31.91 47.10
N ALA A 74 18.25 32.80 46.14
CA ALA A 74 18.81 34.16 45.98
C ALA A 74 18.41 34.66 44.58
N THR A 75 17.84 35.82 44.26
CA THR A 75 17.54 37.13 44.91
C THR A 75 16.61 37.89 43.94
N PRO A 76 15.81 38.89 44.37
CA PRO A 76 14.81 39.56 43.54
C PRO A 76 15.22 40.97 43.06
N GLY A 77 14.64 41.41 41.93
CA GLY A 77 14.65 42.81 41.47
C GLY A 77 14.69 42.91 39.94
N VAL A 78 14.00 43.82 39.24
CA VAL A 78 13.16 44.97 39.54
C VAL A 78 12.47 45.34 38.21
N SER A 79 11.15 45.53 38.26
CA SER A 79 10.25 46.36 37.42
C SER A 79 10.50 46.59 35.91
N GLN A 80 9.53 46.27 35.04
CA GLN A 80 8.49 47.19 34.50
C GLN A 80 7.71 46.59 33.28
N PRO A 81 6.39 46.86 33.14
CA PRO A 81 5.56 46.46 31.99
C PRO A 81 4.95 47.65 31.21
N LEU A 82 4.88 47.59 29.87
CA LEU A 82 4.03 48.37 28.92
C LEU A 82 4.55 48.08 27.49
N SER A 83 3.80 47.93 26.39
CA SER A 83 2.46 48.36 26.04
C SER A 83 1.89 47.48 24.91
N THR A 84 0.59 47.23 24.96
CA THR A 84 -0.30 47.06 23.81
C THR A 84 -0.38 48.37 23.02
N PRO A 85 -0.61 48.33 21.71
CA PRO A 85 -1.74 49.12 21.22
C PRO A 85 -2.67 48.37 20.25
N GLU A 86 -3.97 48.51 20.52
CA GLU A 86 -5.05 48.38 19.54
C GLU A 86 -4.87 49.39 18.40
N GLY A 87 -5.23 48.99 17.20
CA GLY A 87 -5.17 49.82 16.00
C GLY A 87 -5.81 49.13 14.80
N VAL A 88 -7.14 49.13 14.80
CA VAL A 88 -8.04 48.85 13.67
C VAL A 88 -7.62 49.62 12.42
N HIS A 89 -7.51 48.97 11.24
CA HIS A 89 -8.20 49.40 10.01
C HIS A 89 -7.96 48.50 8.77
N VAL A 90 -9.10 48.15 8.15
CA VAL A 90 -9.41 47.84 6.73
C VAL A 90 -9.04 46.48 6.11
N ASP A 91 -10.09 45.67 6.00
CA ASP A 91 -10.37 44.78 4.86
C ASP A 91 -10.15 45.45 3.51
N VAL A 92 -9.07 45.06 2.82
CA VAL A 92 -9.01 45.16 1.36
C VAL A 92 -8.86 43.75 0.83
N ASN A 93 -9.96 43.25 0.27
CA ASN A 93 -10.06 42.11 -0.61
C ASN A 93 -9.24 42.36 -1.89
N PRO A 94 -8.14 41.64 -2.17
CA PRO A 94 -7.72 41.41 -3.52
C PRO A 94 -8.40 40.12 -4.00
N GLU A 95 -9.27 40.26 -4.99
CA GLU A 95 -9.82 39.16 -5.76
C GLU A 95 -8.71 38.15 -6.09
N LYS A 96 -8.87 36.94 -5.56
CA LYS A 96 -7.96 35.83 -5.76
C LYS A 96 -7.99 35.46 -7.25
N PRO A 97 -6.91 35.63 -8.02
CA PRO A 97 -6.89 35.20 -9.40
C PRO A 97 -7.08 33.69 -9.48
N LYS A 98 -7.80 33.30 -10.52
CA LYS A 98 -8.11 31.92 -10.93
C LYS A 98 -6.89 31.02 -10.74
N LYS A 99 -7.15 29.82 -10.21
CA LYS A 99 -6.27 28.64 -10.09
C LYS A 99 -4.98 28.78 -10.91
N ALA A 100 -3.86 28.92 -10.19
CA ALA A 100 -2.53 28.84 -10.77
C ALA A 100 -2.43 27.58 -11.63
N ALA A 101 -2.18 27.77 -12.92
CA ALA A 101 -1.77 26.70 -13.80
C ALA A 101 -0.53 26.06 -13.17
N VAL A 102 -0.61 24.76 -12.89
CA VAL A 102 0.57 23.95 -12.62
C VAL A 102 1.54 24.23 -13.77
N GLU A 103 2.68 24.87 -13.49
CA GLU A 103 3.75 25.05 -14.47
C GLU A 103 4.29 23.67 -14.79
N ARG A 104 3.68 23.06 -15.79
CA ARG A 104 4.00 21.74 -16.29
C ARG A 104 5.35 21.84 -17.01
N PRO A 105 6.27 20.89 -16.80
CA PRO A 105 7.44 20.81 -17.66
C PRO A 105 6.96 20.69 -19.11
N PRO A 106 7.55 21.46 -20.05
CA PRO A 106 7.08 21.47 -21.43
C PRO A 106 7.17 20.08 -22.02
N SER A 107 6.13 19.66 -22.74
CA SER A 107 6.19 18.40 -23.48
C SER A 107 7.28 18.46 -24.54
N SER A 108 7.85 17.30 -24.87
CA SER A 108 8.90 17.23 -25.89
C SER A 108 8.37 17.40 -27.31
N CYS A 109 7.05 17.36 -27.52
CA CYS A 109 6.41 17.44 -28.83
C CYS A 109 5.49 18.66 -28.85
N ALA A 110 5.88 19.69 -29.61
CA ALA A 110 5.04 20.87 -29.78
C ALA A 110 3.69 20.54 -30.45
N ALA A 111 2.67 21.33 -30.11
CA ALA A 111 1.38 21.27 -30.77
C ALA A 111 1.52 21.42 -32.30
N GLY A 112 0.79 20.63 -33.07
CA GLY A 112 0.86 20.64 -34.53
C GLY A 112 1.98 19.77 -35.14
N GLN A 113 2.82 19.12 -34.32
CA GLN A 113 3.87 18.24 -34.83
C GLN A 113 3.30 16.94 -35.40
N LYS A 114 3.66 16.61 -36.64
CA LYS A 114 3.26 15.34 -37.29
C LYS A 114 3.99 14.17 -36.65
N MET A 115 3.24 13.18 -36.18
CA MET A 115 3.79 11.95 -35.60
C MET A 115 3.96 10.89 -36.70
N ASN A 116 5.20 10.75 -37.17
CA ASN A 116 5.55 9.82 -38.22
C ASN A 116 5.32 8.36 -37.79
N GLY A 117 4.75 7.54 -38.69
CA GLY A 117 4.62 6.09 -38.49
C GLY A 117 3.47 5.63 -37.60
N LEU A 118 2.60 6.53 -37.11
CA LEU A 118 1.38 6.13 -36.38
C LEU A 118 0.23 5.75 -37.32
N ASN A 119 0.14 6.41 -38.48
CA ASN A 119 -0.92 6.14 -39.44
C ASN A 119 -0.52 4.97 -40.35
N TYR A 120 -1.21 3.86 -40.19
CA TYR A 120 -1.05 2.66 -41.01
C TYR A 120 -2.13 2.52 -42.10
N PHE A 121 -3.07 3.47 -42.19
CA PHE A 121 -4.15 3.44 -43.18
C PHE A 121 -3.78 4.24 -44.44
N LYS A 122 -4.02 3.66 -45.61
CA LYS A 122 -3.56 4.18 -46.91
C LYS A 122 -4.22 5.48 -47.39
N ASN A 123 -5.23 6.02 -46.70
CA ASN A 123 -5.98 7.22 -47.12
C ASN A 123 -6.35 8.13 -45.94
N LYS A 124 -5.68 8.01 -44.81
CA LYS A 124 -5.89 8.91 -43.67
C LYS A 124 -4.74 9.91 -43.61
N PRO A 125 -4.97 11.15 -43.14
CA PRO A 125 -3.88 12.06 -42.84
C PRO A 125 -3.05 11.53 -41.67
N ASP A 126 -1.79 11.96 -41.59
CA ASP A 126 -0.93 11.63 -40.46
C ASP A 126 -1.47 12.24 -39.17
N VAL A 127 -1.31 11.50 -38.07
CA VAL A 127 -1.73 11.96 -36.75
C VAL A 127 -0.84 13.12 -36.32
N VAL A 128 -1.48 14.21 -35.89
CA VAL A 128 -0.81 15.43 -35.43
C VAL A 128 -0.98 15.55 -33.92
N ALA A 129 0.07 15.98 -33.23
CA ALA A 129 0.01 16.26 -31.79
C ALA A 129 -0.90 17.46 -31.52
N LEU A 130 -1.78 17.32 -30.52
CA LEU A 130 -2.63 18.40 -30.02
C LEU A 130 -1.88 19.22 -28.97
N GLU A 131 -2.51 20.26 -28.43
CA GLU A 131 -1.96 21.05 -27.33
C GLU A 131 -1.90 20.24 -26.03
N ASP A 132 -0.91 20.50 -25.17
CA ASP A 132 -0.67 19.76 -23.92
C ASP A 132 -1.88 19.77 -22.95
N SER A 133 -2.76 20.76 -23.09
CA SER A 133 -3.97 20.91 -22.28
C SER A 133 -5.17 20.12 -22.79
N GLU A 134 -5.16 19.67 -24.04
CA GLU A 134 -6.20 18.80 -24.59
C GLU A 134 -5.98 17.33 -24.18
N TYR A 135 -4.73 16.98 -23.85
CA TYR A 135 -4.42 15.66 -23.33
C TYR A 135 -4.88 15.49 -21.89
N PRO A 136 -5.39 14.30 -21.53
CA PRO A 136 -5.84 14.03 -20.17
C PRO A 136 -4.66 14.00 -19.19
N GLU A 137 -4.92 14.42 -17.94
CA GLU A 137 -3.89 14.61 -16.90
C GLU A 137 -3.09 13.33 -16.58
N TRP A 138 -3.71 12.16 -16.67
CA TRP A 138 -3.05 10.88 -16.36
C TRP A 138 -1.86 10.57 -17.29
N LEU A 139 -1.80 11.15 -18.50
CA LEU A 139 -0.69 10.97 -19.44
C LEU A 139 0.64 11.40 -18.81
N TRP A 140 0.61 12.52 -18.09
CA TRP A 140 1.80 13.13 -17.50
C TRP A 140 2.31 12.36 -16.28
N SER A 141 1.42 11.66 -15.57
CA SER A 141 1.77 10.83 -14.40
C SER A 141 2.42 9.49 -14.77
N LEU A 142 2.36 9.05 -16.04
CA LEU A 142 2.86 7.71 -16.43
C LEU A 142 4.36 7.52 -16.18
N LEU A 143 5.15 8.57 -16.35
CA LEU A 143 6.61 8.50 -16.17
C LEU A 143 7.02 8.52 -14.70
N ASP A 144 6.14 8.96 -13.79
CA ASP A 144 6.49 9.11 -12.39
C ASP A 144 6.74 7.77 -11.71
N ASP A 145 6.07 6.70 -12.13
CA ASP A 145 6.35 5.34 -11.66
C ASP A 145 7.77 4.90 -12.00
N SER A 146 8.26 5.26 -13.20
CA SER A 146 9.64 4.96 -13.61
C SER A 146 10.67 5.76 -12.82
N LYS A 147 10.34 7.01 -12.46
CA LYS A 147 11.20 7.88 -11.64
C LYS A 147 11.24 7.41 -10.20
N LYS A 148 10.09 7.08 -9.59
CA LYS A 148 9.99 6.58 -8.21
C LYS A 148 10.86 5.33 -7.99
N ASN A 149 10.92 4.43 -8.96
CA ASN A 149 11.81 3.26 -8.88
C ASN A 149 13.31 3.60 -8.89
N LYS A 150 13.70 4.72 -9.52
CA LYS A 150 15.09 5.20 -9.53
C LYS A 150 15.43 6.05 -8.31
N THR A 151 14.48 6.85 -7.82
CA THR A 151 14.68 7.79 -6.70
C THR A 151 14.40 7.20 -5.33
N ALA A 152 13.64 6.10 -5.21
CA ALA A 152 13.54 5.34 -3.95
C ALA A 152 14.92 4.80 -3.52
N THR A 153 15.83 4.66 -4.47
CA THR A 153 17.26 4.39 -4.28
C THR A 153 18.08 5.68 -4.16
N GLY A 154 17.48 6.78 -3.71
CA GLY A 154 18.13 8.09 -3.48
C GLY A 154 19.10 8.12 -2.29
N GLY A 155 19.77 7.00 -2.02
CA GLY A 155 20.93 6.93 -1.15
C GLY A 155 22.17 7.26 -1.96
N VAL A 156 23.16 7.89 -1.33
CA VAL A 156 24.48 8.03 -1.94
C VAL A 156 24.97 6.64 -2.33
N ASP A 157 25.23 6.42 -3.62
CA ASP A 157 25.67 5.11 -4.11
C ASP A 157 26.94 4.70 -3.35
N PRO A 158 26.89 3.66 -2.50
CA PRO A 158 28.00 3.32 -1.63
C PRO A 158 29.25 2.94 -2.44
N SER A 159 29.08 2.48 -3.68
CA SER A 159 30.18 2.16 -4.61
C SER A 159 31.02 3.38 -5.03
N THR A 160 30.45 4.59 -5.05
CA THR A 160 31.16 5.82 -5.45
C THR A 160 32.03 6.39 -4.32
N LEU A 161 31.75 6.01 -3.07
CA LEU A 161 32.43 6.54 -1.89
C LEU A 161 33.72 5.77 -1.55
N ASN A 162 34.69 6.47 -0.97
CA ASN A 162 35.90 5.86 -0.41
C ASN A 162 35.56 4.88 0.74
N LYS A 163 36.38 3.86 0.97
CA LYS A 163 36.22 2.88 2.08
C LYS A 163 35.92 3.54 3.44
N LYS A 164 36.58 4.65 3.78
CA LYS A 164 36.31 5.40 5.04
C LYS A 164 34.95 6.09 5.03
N GLN A 165 34.54 6.66 3.90
CA GLN A 165 33.25 7.33 3.72
C GLN A 165 32.10 6.32 3.76
N ARG A 166 32.27 5.13 3.14
CA ARG A 166 31.30 4.02 3.23
C ARG A 166 31.04 3.62 4.68
N LYS A 167 32.08 3.39 5.48
CA LYS A 167 31.94 3.03 6.90
C LYS A 167 31.21 4.12 7.72
N ARG A 168 31.50 5.39 7.46
CA ARG A 168 30.81 6.51 8.13
C ARG A 168 29.35 6.59 7.73
N TYR A 169 29.06 6.41 6.44
CA TYR A 169 27.69 6.37 5.91
C TYR A 169 26.90 5.21 6.50
N GLU A 170 27.46 4.00 6.48
CA GLU A 170 26.86 2.79 7.07
C GLU A 170 26.61 2.97 8.57
N LYS A 171 27.58 3.49 9.34
CA LYS A 171 27.37 3.79 10.76
C LYS A 171 26.25 4.81 10.97
N LYS A 172 26.16 5.85 10.13
CA LYS A 172 25.10 6.87 10.19
C LYS A 172 23.73 6.28 9.82
N MET A 173 23.68 5.40 8.82
CA MET A 173 22.46 4.70 8.42
C MET A 173 22.02 3.70 9.48
N ALA A 174 22.93 2.94 10.07
CA ALA A 174 22.65 2.00 11.16
C ALA A 174 22.15 2.72 12.41
N ALA A 175 22.75 3.87 12.78
CA ALA A 175 22.25 4.68 13.88
C ALA A 175 20.82 5.19 13.62
N ARG A 176 20.52 5.63 12.39
CA ARG A 176 19.16 6.03 11.99
C ARG A 176 18.19 4.86 11.98
N ALA A 177 18.61 3.70 11.49
CA ALA A 177 17.81 2.49 11.47
C ALA A 177 17.52 1.96 12.87
N ALA A 178 18.47 2.08 13.81
CA ALA A 178 18.27 1.67 15.21
C ALA A 178 17.21 2.52 15.93
N THR A 179 17.04 3.78 15.52
CA THR A 179 15.99 4.65 16.08
C THR A 179 14.62 4.44 15.45
N LEU A 180 14.56 3.90 14.22
CA LEU A 180 13.31 3.73 13.48
C LEU A 180 12.76 2.31 13.68
N PRO A 181 11.45 2.12 13.92
CA PRO A 181 10.87 0.78 13.94
C PRO A 181 11.08 0.06 12.59
N PRO A 182 11.17 -1.29 12.59
CA PRO A 182 11.36 -2.05 11.37
C PRO A 182 10.18 -1.83 10.42
N GLN A 183 10.49 -1.50 9.16
CA GLN A 183 9.48 -1.29 8.14
C GLN A 183 8.87 -2.65 7.73
N ILE A 184 7.68 -2.93 8.24
CA ILE A 184 6.91 -4.13 7.84
C ILE A 184 6.25 -3.84 6.48
N PRO A 185 6.37 -4.73 5.48
CA PRO A 185 5.67 -4.55 4.21
C PRO A 185 4.15 -4.56 4.39
N ILE A 186 3.45 -3.77 3.57
CA ILE A 186 2.01 -3.52 3.68
C ILE A 186 1.18 -4.82 3.70
N HIS A 187 1.52 -5.81 2.87
CA HIS A 187 0.79 -7.08 2.82
C HIS A 187 1.00 -8.02 4.02
N HIS A 188 1.90 -7.69 4.95
CA HIS A 188 2.06 -8.39 6.23
C HIS A 188 1.31 -7.70 7.38
N HIS A 189 0.70 -6.54 7.13
CA HIS A 189 -0.07 -5.82 8.16
C HIS A 189 -1.40 -6.54 8.43
N ALA A 190 -1.82 -6.54 9.69
CA ALA A 190 -3.09 -7.13 10.14
C ALA A 190 -4.13 -6.08 10.52
N THR A 191 -3.87 -4.80 10.24
CA THR A 191 -4.79 -3.70 10.50
C THR A 191 -5.97 -3.71 9.54
N ASP A 192 -7.16 -3.36 10.04
CA ASP A 192 -8.37 -3.27 9.24
C ASP A 192 -8.23 -2.21 8.14
N ILE A 193 -8.51 -2.59 6.89
CA ILE A 193 -8.44 -1.67 5.73
C ILE A 193 -9.58 -0.65 5.77
N THR A 194 -10.76 -1.11 6.20
CA THR A 194 -11.97 -0.32 6.44
C THR A 194 -12.40 -0.54 7.88
N PRO A 195 -11.99 0.32 8.83
CA PRO A 195 -12.36 0.14 10.22
C PRO A 195 -13.88 0.24 10.37
N ALA A 196 -14.45 -0.67 11.16
CA ALA A 196 -15.85 -0.59 11.57
C ALA A 196 -16.05 0.57 12.56
N ALA A 197 -17.30 1.01 12.76
CA ALA A 197 -17.63 2.16 13.61
C ALA A 197 -17.07 2.07 15.06
N TYR A 198 -16.83 0.86 15.58
CA TYR A 198 -16.25 0.66 16.92
C TYR A 198 -14.72 0.73 16.95
N ASN A 199 -14.04 0.51 15.82
CA ASN A 199 -12.58 0.61 15.66
C ASN A 199 -12.15 1.91 14.97
N ALA A 200 -13.10 2.70 14.47
CA ALA A 200 -12.84 3.97 13.83
C ALA A 200 -12.62 5.03 14.91
N GLU A 201 -11.42 5.60 14.97
CA GLU A 201 -11.12 6.70 15.91
C GLU A 201 -11.94 7.97 15.61
N ALA A 202 -12.45 8.10 14.38
CA ALA A 202 -13.39 9.13 13.97
C ALA A 202 -14.36 8.58 12.91
N VAL A 203 -15.64 8.97 12.99
CA VAL A 203 -16.59 8.72 11.90
C VAL A 203 -16.15 9.58 10.72
N PRO A 204 -15.80 9.00 9.55
CA PRO A 204 -15.43 9.80 8.39
C PRO A 204 -16.62 10.67 8.00
N ALA A 205 -16.39 11.99 7.91
CA ALA A 205 -17.41 12.94 7.49
C ALA A 205 -17.94 12.60 6.08
N ASP A 206 -17.05 12.11 5.21
CA ASP A 206 -17.36 11.69 3.84
C ASP A 206 -17.15 10.19 3.62
N LEU A 207 -18.25 9.43 3.70
CA LEU A 207 -18.28 7.99 3.49
C LEU A 207 -17.76 7.56 2.10
N LEU A 208 -17.96 8.39 1.07
CA LEU A 208 -17.51 8.11 -0.29
C LEU A 208 -15.99 8.18 -0.41
N GLU A 209 -15.35 9.16 0.25
CA GLU A 209 -13.90 9.30 0.26
C GLU A 209 -13.25 8.15 1.04
N ALA A 210 -13.80 7.82 2.21
CA ALA A 210 -13.37 6.65 2.98
C ALA A 210 -13.51 5.34 2.17
N ALA A 211 -14.57 5.21 1.38
CA ALA A 211 -14.73 4.08 0.47
C ALA A 211 -13.68 4.09 -0.65
N ALA A 212 -13.39 5.23 -1.26
CA ALA A 212 -12.35 5.36 -2.30
C ALA A 212 -10.95 5.00 -1.75
N GLU A 213 -10.56 5.58 -0.62
CA GLU A 213 -9.28 5.25 0.05
C GLU A 213 -9.18 3.76 0.38
N SER A 214 -10.28 3.14 0.76
CA SER A 214 -10.28 1.72 1.06
C SER A 214 -10.00 0.85 -0.15
N LEU A 215 -10.49 1.27 -1.33
CA LEU A 215 -10.20 0.59 -2.59
C LEU A 215 -8.73 0.75 -2.93
N ASP A 216 -8.18 1.96 -2.77
CA ASP A 216 -6.76 2.24 -3.02
C ASP A 216 -5.86 1.40 -2.11
N LYS A 217 -6.10 1.38 -0.80
CA LYS A 217 -5.38 0.53 0.18
C LYS A 217 -5.44 -0.96 -0.21
N ARG A 218 -6.60 -1.47 -0.65
CA ARG A 218 -6.74 -2.85 -1.15
C ARG A 218 -5.90 -3.09 -2.41
N THR A 219 -5.84 -2.12 -3.33
CA THR A 219 -5.00 -2.23 -4.53
C THR A 219 -3.51 -2.23 -4.20
N GLU A 220 -3.07 -1.44 -3.23
CA GLU A 220 -1.68 -1.37 -2.74
C GLU A 220 -1.25 -2.67 -2.08
N ILE A 221 -2.09 -3.24 -1.21
CA ILE A 221 -1.86 -4.57 -0.61
C ILE A 221 -1.69 -5.62 -1.72
N ARG A 222 -2.60 -5.62 -2.72
CA ARG A 222 -2.52 -6.56 -3.84
C ARG A 222 -1.25 -6.37 -4.68
N ARG A 223 -0.84 -5.12 -4.91
CA ARG A 223 0.39 -4.79 -5.65
C ARG A 223 1.62 -5.28 -4.91
N SER A 224 1.74 -4.97 -3.62
CA SER A 224 2.88 -5.38 -2.78
C SER A 224 2.97 -6.91 -2.62
N ALA A 225 1.84 -7.60 -2.43
CA ALA A 225 1.79 -9.06 -2.37
C ALA A 225 2.21 -9.72 -3.70
N ARG A 226 1.80 -9.12 -4.83
CA ARG A 226 2.20 -9.59 -6.16
C ARG A 226 3.71 -9.42 -6.39
N GLU A 227 4.28 -8.30 -5.95
CA GLU A 227 5.71 -8.06 -6.04
C GLU A 227 6.52 -9.05 -5.19
N ALA A 228 6.08 -9.31 -3.96
CA ALA A 228 6.68 -10.33 -3.10
C ALA A 228 6.64 -11.72 -3.76
N ARG A 229 5.49 -12.11 -4.32
CA ARG A 229 5.35 -13.38 -5.07
C ARG A 229 6.27 -13.44 -6.29
N ARG A 230 6.39 -12.35 -7.05
CA ARG A 230 7.30 -12.28 -8.21
C ARG A 230 8.77 -12.37 -7.79
N LYS A 231 9.14 -11.85 -6.61
CA LYS A 231 10.49 -12.01 -6.05
C LYS A 231 10.75 -13.47 -5.66
N GLY A 232 9.83 -14.10 -4.92
CA GLY A 232 9.93 -15.52 -4.57
C GLY A 232 10.06 -16.43 -5.79
N ILE A 233 9.20 -16.25 -6.81
CA ILE A 233 9.29 -17.04 -8.06
C ILE A 233 10.65 -16.84 -8.76
N ARG A 234 11.23 -15.64 -8.72
CA ARG A 234 12.55 -15.40 -9.32
C ARG A 234 13.65 -16.08 -8.53
N GLU A 235 13.60 -16.03 -7.21
CA GLU A 235 14.54 -16.72 -6.33
C GLU A 235 14.44 -18.24 -6.48
N ASP A 236 13.23 -18.81 -6.44
CA ASP A 236 13.01 -20.25 -6.63
C ASP A 236 13.51 -20.73 -8.00
N ASN A 237 13.26 -19.96 -9.07
CA ASN A 237 13.78 -20.28 -10.40
C ASN A 237 15.30 -20.17 -10.46
N PHE A 238 15.89 -19.21 -9.77
CA PHE A 238 17.34 -19.06 -9.69
C PHE A 238 17.97 -20.23 -8.92
N LEU A 239 17.44 -20.56 -7.74
CA LEU A 239 17.92 -21.66 -6.90
C LEU A 239 17.69 -23.04 -7.56
N ARG A 240 16.61 -23.22 -8.31
CA ARG A 240 16.38 -24.46 -9.09
C ARG A 240 17.29 -24.56 -10.31
N GLY A 241 17.84 -23.45 -10.78
CA GLY A 241 18.73 -23.40 -11.95
C GLY A 241 20.22 -23.50 -11.60
N LEU A 242 20.57 -23.43 -10.31
CA LEU A 242 21.89 -23.75 -9.76
C LEU A 242 22.05 -25.27 -9.61
#